data_AF-A0A5R8KFZ3-F1
#
_entry.id   AF-A0A5R8KFZ3-F1
#
_cell.length_a   1.000
_cell.length_b   1.000
_cell.length_c   1.000
_cell.angle_alpha   90.00
_cell.angle_beta   90.00
_cell.angle_gamma   90.00
#
_symmetry.space_group_name_H-M   'P 1'
#
loop_
_entity.id
_entity.type
_entity.pdbx_description
1 polymer ?
#
loop_
_entity_poly.entity_id
_entity_poly.type
_entity_poly.pdbx_seq_one_letter_code
_entity_poly.pdbx_strand_id
1 'polypeptide(L)'
;MPLTTEQKQSLATLLRERLTIISNHEWRDRDPETHLSALKEISIQIENCSSEWRADLPGQMRHYLANASYQKALAWLEETHSSSQVQ
;
A
#
# COMPACT_ATOMS: atom_id res chain seq x y z
N MET A 1 -16.34 9.12 5.66
CA MET A 1 -17.00 8.26 4.64
C MET A 1 -16.13 7.02 4.45
N PRO A 2 -16.59 5.91 3.87
CA PRO A 2 -15.65 4.86 3.48
C PRO A 2 -14.79 5.32 2.29
N LEU A 3 -13.56 4.84 2.19
CA LEU A 3 -12.71 5.02 1.01
C LEU A 3 -13.48 4.71 -0.29
N THR A 4 -13.34 5.57 -1.30
CA THR A 4 -13.87 5.31 -2.64
C THR A 4 -13.13 4.16 -3.32
N THR A 5 -13.74 3.56 -4.33
CA THR A 5 -13.10 2.49 -5.12
C THR A 5 -11.80 2.97 -5.76
N GLU A 6 -11.75 4.20 -6.27
CA GLU A 6 -10.54 4.79 -6.85
C GLU A 6 -9.42 4.93 -5.81
N GLN A 7 -9.72 5.45 -4.62
CA GLN A 7 -8.74 5.55 -3.52
C GLN A 7 -8.21 4.17 -3.10
N LYS A 8 -9.09 3.16 -3.02
CA LYS A 8 -8.69 1.78 -2.72
C LYS A 8 -7.77 1.21 -3.79
N GLN A 9 -8.06 1.43 -5.08
CA GLN A 9 -7.21 0.96 -6.17
C GLN A 9 -5.86 1.67 -6.17
N SER A 10 -5.83 2.99 -5.99
CA SER A 10 -4.59 3.76 -5.87
C SER A 10 -3.72 3.26 -4.72
N LEU A 11 -4.31 3.06 -3.53
CA LEU A 11 -3.57 2.50 -2.39
C LEU A 11 -3.06 1.08 -2.67
N ALA A 12 -3.89 0.23 -3.27
CA ALA A 12 -3.50 -1.15 -3.62
C ALA A 12 -2.31 -1.17 -4.60
N THR A 13 -2.29 -0.27 -5.59
CA THR A 13 -1.16 -0.13 -6.53
C THR A 13 0.13 0.24 -5.81
N LEU A 14 0.10 1.26 -4.94
CA LEU A 14 1.27 1.68 -4.16
C LEU A 14 1.80 0.56 -3.26
N LEU A 15 0.89 -0.19 -2.63
CA LEU A 15 1.25 -1.33 -1.77
C LEU A 15 1.88 -2.48 -2.57
N ARG A 16 1.34 -2.79 -3.75
CA ARG A 16 1.94 -3.81 -4.65
C ARG A 16 3.32 -3.39 -5.12
N GLU A 17 3.47 -2.14 -5.55
CA GLU A 17 4.75 -1.60 -5.98
C GLU A 17 5.79 -1.67 -4.85
N ARG A 18 5.41 -1.23 -3.65
CA ARG A 18 6.25 -1.34 -2.46
C ARG A 18 6.74 -2.78 -2.22
N LEU A 19 5.84 -3.76 -2.31
CA LEU A 19 6.16 -5.17 -2.12
C LEU A 19 7.09 -5.69 -3.22
N THR A 20 6.83 -5.32 -4.48
CA THR A 20 7.71 -5.65 -5.62
C THR A 20 9.12 -5.11 -5.42
N ILE A 21 9.27 -3.85 -4.98
CA ILE A 21 10.59 -3.27 -4.70
C ILE A 21 11.28 -4.06 -3.58
N ILE A 22 10.59 -4.35 -2.46
CA ILE A 22 11.17 -5.11 -1.34
C ILE A 22 11.66 -6.51 -1.79
N SER A 23 10.89 -7.18 -2.64
CA SER A 23 11.19 -8.54 -3.13
C SER A 23 12.24 -8.57 -4.24
N ASN A 24 12.60 -7.42 -4.84
CA ASN A 24 13.62 -7.36 -5.89
C ASN A 24 15.04 -7.35 -5.30
N HIS A 25 15.50 -8.53 -4.92
CA HIS A 25 16.84 -8.73 -4.35
C HIS A 25 17.95 -8.43 -5.37
N GLU A 26 17.78 -8.79 -6.64
CA GLU A 26 18.77 -8.52 -7.68
C GLU A 26 19.03 -7.01 -7.86
N TRP A 27 17.99 -6.19 -7.82
CA TRP A 27 18.15 -4.73 -7.84
C TRP A 27 18.88 -4.24 -6.60
N ARG A 28 18.50 -4.72 -5.42
CA ARG A 28 19.14 -4.35 -4.15
C ARG A 28 20.64 -4.67 -4.15
N ASP A 29 21.02 -5.85 -4.63
CA ASP A 29 22.41 -6.30 -4.68
C ASP A 29 23.22 -5.54 -5.73
N ARG A 30 22.62 -5.23 -6.89
CA ARG A 30 23.28 -4.48 -7.96
C ARG A 30 23.44 -2.99 -7.64
N ASP A 31 22.39 -2.36 -7.13
CA ASP A 31 22.32 -0.91 -6.91
C ASP A 31 21.48 -0.57 -5.67
N PRO A 32 22.07 -0.67 -4.47
CA PRO A 32 21.36 -0.48 -3.21
C PRO A 32 20.88 0.97 -3.00
N GLU A 33 21.56 1.95 -3.60
CA GLU A 33 21.22 3.37 -3.45
C GLU A 33 19.92 3.73 -4.19
N THR A 34 19.77 3.28 -5.44
CA THR A 34 18.52 3.49 -6.19
C THR A 34 17.39 2.65 -5.62
N HIS A 35 17.67 1.42 -5.15
CA HIS A 35 16.69 0.59 -4.46
C HIS A 35 16.15 1.28 -3.19
N LEU A 36 17.04 1.80 -2.34
CA LEU A 36 16.65 2.53 -1.14
C LEU A 36 15.88 3.82 -1.47
N SER A 37 16.26 4.52 -2.53
CA SER A 37 15.58 5.74 -2.98
C SER A 37 14.15 5.45 -3.43
N ALA A 38 13.95 4.39 -4.23
CA ALA A 38 12.63 3.92 -4.63
C ALA A 38 11.79 3.48 -3.41
N LEU A 39 12.42 2.77 -2.45
CA LEU A 39 11.77 2.40 -1.20
C LEU A 39 11.32 3.65 -0.43
N LYS A 40 12.12 4.71 -0.37
CA LYS A 40 11.76 5.94 0.33
C LYS A 40 10.62 6.68 -0.36
N GLU A 41 10.71 6.82 -1.69
CA GLU A 41 9.71 7.53 -2.49
C GLU A 41 8.32 6.89 -2.36
N ILE A 42 8.23 5.57 -2.52
CA ILE A 42 6.94 4.88 -2.42
C ILE A 42 6.36 4.95 -0.99
N SER A 43 7.22 4.93 0.05
CA SER A 43 6.77 5.10 1.44
C SER A 43 6.15 6.48 1.66
N ILE A 44 6.77 7.54 1.13
CA ILE A 44 6.22 8.90 1.22
C ILE A 44 4.87 8.99 0.51
N GLN A 45 4.73 8.38 -0.67
CA GLN A 45 3.45 8.36 -1.39
C GLN A 45 2.34 7.67 -0.58
N ILE A 46 2.64 6.54 0.05
CA ILE A 46 1.70 5.83 0.94
C ILE A 46 1.33 6.68 2.15
N GLU A 47 2.30 7.33 2.79
CA GLU A 47 2.06 8.21 3.94
C GLU A 47 1.20 9.43 3.57
N ASN A 48 1.47 10.05 2.42
CA ASN A 48 0.69 11.17 1.91
C ASN A 48 -0.77 10.76 1.66
N CYS A 49 -1.01 9.64 0.97
CA CYS A 49 -2.36 9.09 0.78
C CYS A 49 -3.04 8.78 2.12
N SER A 50 -2.31 8.20 3.08
CA SER A 50 -2.82 7.86 4.40
C SER A 50 -3.20 9.08 5.23
N SER A 51 -2.44 10.17 5.10
CA SER A 51 -2.70 11.44 5.75
C SER A 51 -3.88 12.16 5.09
N GLU A 52 -3.92 12.20 3.76
CA GLU A 52 -4.99 12.84 3.00
C GLU A 52 -6.35 12.18 3.26
N TRP A 53 -6.41 10.84 3.26
CA TRP A 53 -7.64 10.09 3.44
C TRP A 53 -7.85 9.63 4.88
N ARG A 54 -7.16 10.24 5.85
CA ARG A 54 -7.16 9.79 7.25
C ARG A 54 -8.56 9.71 7.86
N ALA A 55 -9.46 10.60 7.46
CA ALA A 55 -10.85 10.62 7.92
C ALA A 55 -11.70 9.48 7.35
N ASP A 56 -11.30 8.94 6.20
CA ASP A 56 -12.02 7.87 5.48
C ASP A 56 -11.38 6.49 5.66
N LEU A 57 -10.15 6.46 6.19
CA LEU A 57 -9.39 5.25 6.44
C LEU A 57 -9.90 4.49 7.68
N PRO A 58 -10.29 3.21 7.53
CA PRO A 58 -10.65 2.36 8.65
C PRO A 58 -9.49 2.22 9.65
N GLY A 59 -9.81 2.10 10.94
CA GLY A 59 -8.81 1.94 12.00
C GLY A 59 -7.86 0.76 11.77
N GLN A 60 -8.37 -0.35 11.23
CA GLN A 60 -7.57 -1.52 10.86
C GLN A 60 -6.54 -1.20 9.76
N MET A 61 -6.94 -0.46 8.72
CA MET A 61 -6.04 -0.03 7.66
C MET A 61 -4.95 0.90 8.19
N ARG A 62 -5.33 1.88 9.02
CA ARG A 62 -4.37 2.78 9.68
C ARG A 62 -3.35 1.99 10.52
N HIS A 63 -3.79 0.95 11.21
CA HIS A 63 -2.91 0.08 11.98
C HIS A 63 -1.93 -0.70 11.09
N TYR A 64 -2.39 -1.25 9.96
CA TYR A 64 -1.49 -1.93 9.02
C TYR A 64 -0.45 -0.99 8.42
N LEU A 65 -0.85 0.20 8.00
CA LEU A 65 0.08 1.19 7.43
C LEU A 65 1.11 1.67 8.47
N ALA A 66 0.67 1.93 9.71
CA ALA A 66 1.56 2.35 10.80
C ALA A 66 2.60 1.28 11.19
N ASN A 67 2.27 0.00 11.05
CA ASN A 67 3.18 -1.12 11.32
C ASN A 67 3.90 -1.63 10.06
N ALA A 68 3.88 -0.87 8.95
CA ALA A 68 4.44 -1.29 7.65
C ALA A 68 4.00 -2.70 7.21
N SER A 69 2.80 -3.12 7.61
CA SER A 69 2.22 -4.43 7.31
C SER A 69 1.57 -4.43 5.92
N TYR A 70 2.35 -4.11 4.88
CA TYR A 70 1.83 -3.83 3.54
C TYR A 70 1.12 -5.02 2.88
N GLN A 71 1.57 -6.26 3.14
CA GLN A 71 0.87 -7.46 2.66
C GLN A 71 -0.54 -7.59 3.26
N LYS A 72 -0.70 -7.29 4.55
CA LYS A 72 -2.01 -7.33 5.22
C LYS A 72 -2.91 -6.20 4.76
N ALA A 73 -2.34 -5.01 4.56
CA ALA A 73 -3.06 -3.87 4.00
C ALA A 73 -3.58 -4.19 2.58
N LEU A 74 -2.74 -4.80 1.74
CA LEU A 74 -3.13 -5.18 0.38
C LEU A 74 -4.23 -6.25 0.39
N ALA A 75 -4.05 -7.33 1.16
CA ALA A 75 -5.04 -8.39 1.29
C ALA A 75 -6.41 -7.84 1.72
N TRP A 76 -6.43 -6.95 2.72
CA TRP A 76 -7.66 -6.30 3.17
C TRP A 76 -8.36 -5.52 2.04
N LEU A 77 -7.60 -4.78 1.22
CA LEU A 77 -8.17 -4.04 0.09
C LEU A 77 -8.76 -4.98 -0.98
N GLU A 78 -8.11 -6.12 -1.22
CA GLU A 78 -8.55 -7.13 -2.20
C GLU A 78 -9.77 -7.93 -1.71
N GLU A 79 -9.82 -8.27 -0.42
CA GLU A 79 -10.97 -8.94 0.21
C GLU A 79 -12.20 -8.04 0.23
N THR A 80 -12.02 -6.74 0.53
CA THR A 80 -13.14 -5.78 0.49
C THR A 80 -13.68 -5.53 -0.92
N HIS A 81 -12.92 -5.86 -1.97
CA HIS A 81 -13.40 -5.84 -3.35
C HIS A 81 -14.16 -7.13 -3.71
N SER A 82 -13.77 -8.27 -3.11
CA SER A 82 -14.37 -9.59 -3.40
C SER A 82 -15.73 -9.81 -2.73
N SER A 83 -16.10 -9.03 -1.71
CA SER A 83 -17.41 -9.11 -1.06
C SER A 83 -18.61 -8.61 -1.90
N SER A 84 -18.39 -8.15 -3.14
CA SER A 84 -19.48 -7.69 -4.03
C SER A 84 -19.66 -8.51 -5.32
N GLN A 85 -19.08 -9.72 -5.44
CA GLN A 85 -19.35 -10.60 -6.58
C GLN A 85 -19.90 -11.96 -6.14
N VAL A 86 -21.12 -11.93 -5.60
CA VAL A 86 -22.04 -13.07 -5.64
C VAL A 86 -23.38 -12.59 -6.20
N GLN A 87 -23.56 -12.74 -7.51
CA GLN A 87 -24.86 -13.04 -8.13
C GLN A 87 -24.64 -13.60 -9.52
#